data_AF-A0AAD9Y480-F1
#
_entry.id   AF-A0AAD9Y480-F1
#
_cell.length_a   1.000
_cell.length_b   1.000
_cell.length_c   1.000
_cell.angle_alpha   90.00
_cell.angle_beta   90.00
_cell.angle_gamma   90.00
#
_symmetry.space_group_name_H-M   'P 1'
#
loop_
_entity.id
_entity.type
_entity.pdbx_description
1 polymer ?
#
loop_
_entity_poly.entity_id
_entity_poly.type
_entity_poly.pdbx_seq_one_letter_code
_entity_poly.pdbx_strand_id
1 'polypeptide(L)'
;MTGGGYQDFAEDKEGNAYVPVVFHVPAIAKITKTVEVSSWYIGEASTSSKYIYLGIVYHESTNKLLITAPYLGTFVSFDVSSSSPAPTNITMNWPADGSYTASDLECDGLLNPARYNRDVLLCSENGLQAITLWASKDGFATVDYIGQVADNSSTDIATWASPTATVQIGNSIYISHEYFHDVNEFDVAGNRSTFPFVDATADFDKLVLAAGYTVCDA
;
A
#
# COMPACT_ATOMS: atom_id res chain seq x y z
N MET A 1 22.94 6.33 0.68
CA MET A 1 21.59 6.01 1.17
C MET A 1 21.66 5.85 2.68
N THR A 2 20.89 6.64 3.42
CA THR A 2 20.75 6.55 4.90
C THR A 2 19.36 6.02 5.18
N GLY A 3 19.23 4.79 5.67
CA GLY A 3 17.94 4.09 5.79
C GLY A 3 18.02 2.63 5.35
N GLY A 4 17.03 1.83 5.73
CA GLY A 4 16.97 0.39 5.40
C GLY A 4 15.54 -0.11 5.28
N GLY A 5 15.41 -1.42 4.99
CA GLY A 5 14.12 -2.08 4.85
C GLY A 5 13.43 -1.81 3.52
N TYR A 6 14.16 -1.73 2.40
CA TYR A 6 13.53 -1.59 1.08
C TYR A 6 12.67 -2.84 0.79
N GLN A 7 11.36 -2.66 0.65
CA GLN A 7 10.40 -3.77 0.53
C GLN A 7 9.53 -3.68 -0.73
N ASP A 8 9.14 -2.48 -1.14
CA ASP A 8 8.25 -2.24 -2.28
C ASP A 8 8.86 -1.23 -3.28
N PHE A 9 8.32 -1.17 -4.49
CA PHE A 9 8.71 -0.19 -5.51
C PHE A 9 7.58 0.07 -6.51
N ALA A 10 7.61 1.24 -7.13
CA ALA A 10 6.75 1.54 -8.28
C ALA A 10 7.56 2.06 -9.45
N GLU A 11 7.09 1.77 -10.67
CA GLU A 11 7.71 2.23 -11.91
C GLU A 11 6.89 3.35 -12.55
N ASP A 12 7.56 4.39 -13.03
CA ASP A 12 6.94 5.43 -13.86
C ASP A 12 6.82 5.00 -15.34
N LYS A 13 6.16 5.82 -16.17
CA LYS A 13 6.05 5.57 -17.62
C LYS A 13 7.37 5.53 -18.37
N GLU A 14 8.43 6.11 -17.80
CA GLU A 14 9.74 6.18 -18.43
C GLU A 14 10.60 4.95 -18.11
N GLY A 15 10.08 4.03 -17.27
CA GLY A 15 10.75 2.82 -16.82
C GLY A 15 11.75 3.10 -15.69
N ASN A 16 11.59 4.19 -14.94
CA ASN A 16 12.34 4.39 -13.71
C ASN A 16 11.59 3.78 -12.53
N ALA A 17 12.29 3.05 -11.68
CA ALA A 17 11.75 2.52 -10.43
C ALA A 17 12.05 3.44 -9.24
N TYR A 18 11.09 3.53 -8.32
CA TYR A 18 11.16 4.32 -7.09
C TYR A 18 10.98 3.40 -5.90
N VAL A 19 11.96 3.40 -5.00
CA VAL A 19 12.04 2.45 -3.89
C VAL A 19 12.07 3.22 -2.56
N PRO A 20 10.96 3.26 -1.79
CA PRO A 20 10.92 3.91 -0.50
C PRO A 20 11.75 3.19 0.57
N VAL A 21 12.19 3.97 1.56
CA VAL A 21 12.81 3.47 2.79
C VAL A 21 11.77 3.26 3.88
N VAL A 22 11.80 2.09 4.51
CA VAL A 22 10.86 1.72 5.58
C VAL A 22 11.33 2.21 6.96
N PHE A 23 12.64 2.26 7.21
CA PHE A 23 13.18 2.58 8.53
C PHE A 23 13.98 3.88 8.61
N HIS A 24 13.77 4.61 9.72
CA HIS A 24 14.56 5.74 10.23
C HIS A 24 14.48 7.06 9.44
N VAL A 25 14.74 7.05 8.13
CA VAL A 25 14.81 8.27 7.31
C VAL A 25 13.80 8.22 6.19
N PRO A 26 12.90 9.20 6.05
CA PRO A 26 12.05 9.35 4.87
C PRO A 26 12.92 9.57 3.65
N ALA A 27 13.05 8.55 2.82
CA ALA A 27 13.89 8.60 1.65
C ALA A 27 13.34 7.69 0.56
N ILE A 28 13.66 8.04 -0.69
CA ILE A 28 13.28 7.27 -1.88
C ILE A 28 14.52 7.16 -2.76
N ALA A 29 14.91 5.94 -3.09
CA ALA A 29 15.89 5.68 -4.13
C ALA A 29 15.20 5.69 -5.51
N LYS A 30 15.85 6.25 -6.52
CA LYS A 30 15.44 6.11 -7.93
C LYS A 30 16.45 5.22 -8.65
N ILE A 31 15.93 4.25 -9.38
CA ILE A 31 16.68 3.39 -10.29
C ILE A 31 16.21 3.77 -11.69
N THR A 32 17.11 4.31 -12.52
CA THR A 32 16.74 4.68 -13.89
C THR A 32 16.56 3.43 -14.76
N LYS A 33 15.90 3.58 -15.91
CA LYS A 33 15.80 2.49 -16.91
C LYS A 33 17.15 1.93 -17.37
N THR A 34 18.23 2.72 -17.22
CA THR A 34 19.62 2.33 -17.52
C THR A 34 20.37 1.84 -16.29
N VAL A 35 19.64 1.47 -15.24
CA VAL A 35 20.10 0.88 -13.97
C VAL A 35 21.01 1.77 -13.12
N GLU A 36 20.97 3.09 -13.33
CA GLU A 36 21.67 4.03 -12.44
C GLU A 36 20.86 4.26 -11.17
N VAL A 37 21.51 4.16 -10.01
CA VAL A 37 20.88 4.33 -8.70
C VAL A 37 21.26 5.67 -8.10
N SER A 38 20.26 6.44 -7.67
CA SER A 38 20.47 7.72 -6.96
C SER A 38 19.48 7.90 -5.82
N SER A 39 19.82 8.77 -4.86
CA SER A 39 18.86 9.22 -3.85
C SER A 39 17.98 10.30 -4.48
N TRP A 40 16.71 9.99 -4.70
CA TRP A 40 15.76 10.90 -5.35
C TRP A 40 15.14 11.87 -4.35
N TYR A 41 14.78 11.37 -3.18
CA TYR A 41 14.31 12.18 -2.05
C TYR A 41 15.01 11.74 -0.77
N ILE A 42 15.39 12.71 0.07
CA ILE A 42 15.87 12.51 1.44
C ILE A 42 15.25 13.63 2.30
N GLY A 43 14.43 13.24 3.26
CA GLY A 43 13.87 14.11 4.28
C GLY A 43 14.69 14.11 5.57
N GLU A 44 14.13 14.73 6.62
CA GLU A 44 14.72 14.71 7.96
C GLU A 44 14.48 13.37 8.65
N ALA A 45 15.48 12.89 9.40
CA ALA A 45 15.36 11.64 10.15
C ALA A 45 14.19 11.72 11.16
N SER A 46 13.38 10.67 11.18
CA SER A 46 12.25 10.56 12.10
C SER A 46 12.70 9.88 13.40
N THR A 47 12.18 10.35 14.53
CA THR A 47 12.30 9.68 15.83
C THR A 47 11.13 8.74 16.11
N SER A 48 10.17 8.63 15.19
CA SER A 48 9.02 7.74 15.32
C SER A 48 9.48 6.28 15.37
N SER A 49 8.80 5.47 16.19
CA SER A 49 8.95 4.02 16.19
C SER A 49 8.11 3.34 15.09
N LYS A 50 7.25 4.09 14.39
CA LYS A 50 6.47 3.59 13.26
C LYS A 50 7.32 3.48 12.00
N TYR A 51 6.88 2.63 11.06
CA TYR A 51 7.39 2.59 9.71
C TYR A 51 7.29 3.96 9.02
N ILE A 52 8.28 4.26 8.18
CA ILE A 52 8.40 5.54 7.49
C ILE A 52 7.58 5.54 6.21
N TYR A 53 8.03 4.82 5.19
CA TYR A 53 7.29 4.63 3.95
C TYR A 53 7.16 3.13 3.68
N LEU A 54 5.94 2.66 3.44
CA LEU A 54 5.63 1.27 3.11
C LEU A 54 5.15 1.19 1.66
N GLY A 55 3.94 0.69 1.44
CA GLY A 55 3.36 0.46 0.12
C GLY A 55 3.39 1.69 -0.78
N ILE A 56 3.70 1.46 -2.05
CA ILE A 56 3.88 2.50 -3.07
C ILE A 56 3.17 2.13 -4.36
N VAL A 57 2.54 3.12 -5.00
CA VAL A 57 2.03 2.98 -6.37
C VAL A 57 2.38 4.19 -7.22
N TYR A 58 2.53 3.97 -8.52
CA TYR A 58 2.57 5.05 -9.50
C TYR A 58 1.16 5.28 -10.06
N HIS A 59 0.63 6.48 -9.84
CA HIS A 59 -0.66 6.90 -10.35
C HIS A 59 -0.50 7.65 -11.67
N GLU A 60 -0.81 6.94 -12.74
CA GLU A 60 -0.49 7.34 -14.11
C GLU A 60 -1.12 8.67 -14.54
N SER A 61 -2.40 8.88 -14.20
CA SER A 61 -3.17 10.03 -14.69
C SER A 61 -2.75 11.35 -14.05
N THR A 62 -2.17 11.30 -12.84
CA THR A 62 -1.64 12.49 -12.14
C THR A 62 -0.12 12.58 -12.19
N ASN A 63 0.56 11.58 -12.74
CA ASN A 63 2.02 11.48 -12.77
C ASN A 63 2.66 11.58 -11.36
N LYS A 64 2.03 10.92 -10.38
CA LYS A 64 2.48 10.96 -8.98
C LYS A 64 2.81 9.57 -8.47
N LEU A 65 3.77 9.48 -7.56
CA LEU A 65 3.85 8.36 -6.63
C LEU A 65 2.89 8.61 -5.49
N LEU A 66 2.17 7.58 -5.06
CA LEU A 66 1.38 7.57 -3.84
C LEU A 66 2.03 6.56 -2.90
N ILE A 67 2.31 6.97 -1.67
CA ILE A 67 3.10 6.19 -0.72
C ILE A 67 2.41 6.25 0.63
N THR A 68 2.29 5.12 1.32
CA THR A 68 1.82 5.11 2.70
C THR A 68 2.89 5.64 3.63
N ALA A 69 2.53 6.58 4.50
CA ALA A 69 3.41 7.16 5.51
C ALA A 69 2.86 6.96 6.95
N PRO A 70 2.95 5.75 7.52
CA PRO A 70 2.44 5.44 8.86
C PRO A 70 2.92 6.39 9.96
N TYR A 71 4.19 6.82 9.92
CA TYR A 71 4.74 7.78 10.89
C TYR A 71 4.06 9.15 10.86
N LEU A 72 3.39 9.52 9.77
CA LEU A 72 2.56 10.71 9.66
C LEU A 72 1.06 10.41 9.82
N GLY A 73 0.68 9.13 9.89
CA GLY A 73 -0.72 8.71 9.93
C GLY A 73 -1.50 9.10 8.68
N THR A 74 -0.86 9.10 7.51
CA THR A 74 -1.50 9.47 6.23
C THR A 74 -0.81 8.78 5.05
N PHE A 75 -1.37 8.96 3.85
CA PHE A 75 -0.66 8.79 2.60
C PHE A 75 0.02 10.10 2.17
N VAL A 76 1.11 9.99 1.41
CA VAL A 76 1.78 11.12 0.78
C VAL A 76 1.86 10.90 -0.72
N SER A 77 1.93 12.01 -1.45
CA SER A 77 2.19 11.98 -2.89
C SER A 77 3.47 12.73 -3.24
N PHE A 78 4.14 12.27 -4.30
CA PHE A 78 5.29 12.94 -4.89
C PHE A 78 5.06 13.14 -6.39
N ASP A 79 5.28 14.36 -6.88
CA ASP A 79 5.32 14.63 -8.32
C ASP A 79 6.62 14.07 -8.91
N VAL A 80 6.47 13.09 -9.81
CA VAL A 80 7.58 12.39 -10.46
C VAL A 80 8.39 13.33 -11.36
N SER A 81 7.78 14.39 -11.89
CA SER A 81 8.43 15.36 -12.77
C SER A 81 9.22 16.45 -12.03
N SER A 82 9.10 16.52 -10.69
CA SER A 82 9.77 17.55 -9.91
C SER A 82 11.29 17.36 -9.89
N SER A 83 12.03 18.44 -10.15
CA SER A 83 13.49 18.49 -9.96
C SER A 83 13.91 18.59 -8.50
N SER A 84 12.96 18.90 -7.60
CA SER A 84 13.13 18.95 -6.15
C SER A 84 11.93 18.26 -5.51
N PRO A 85 11.88 16.91 -5.54
CA PRO A 85 10.73 16.16 -5.04
C PRO A 85 10.52 16.42 -3.55
N ALA A 86 9.27 16.64 -3.16
CA ALA A 86 8.87 16.82 -1.77
C ALA A 86 7.50 16.16 -1.55
N PRO A 87 7.25 15.56 -0.38
CA PRO A 87 5.98 14.92 -0.10
C PRO A 87 4.88 15.96 0.04
N THR A 88 3.70 15.66 -0.51
CA THR A 88 2.45 16.37 -0.21
C THR A 88 1.53 15.40 0.51
N ASN A 89 1.11 15.75 1.73
CA ASN A 89 0.14 14.95 2.47
C ASN A 89 -1.17 14.85 1.71
N ILE A 90 -1.73 13.64 1.66
CA ILE A 90 -3.08 13.39 1.16
C ILE A 90 -4.03 13.62 2.33
N THR A 91 -5.17 14.27 2.06
CA THR A 91 -6.20 14.47 3.09
C THR A 91 -7.00 13.17 3.24
N MET A 92 -7.07 12.64 4.46
CA MET A 92 -7.73 11.37 4.76
C MET A 92 -9.07 11.63 5.44
N ASN A 93 -10.17 11.19 4.82
CA ASN A 93 -11.50 11.16 5.43
C ASN A 93 -11.74 9.78 6.05
N TRP A 94 -11.42 9.70 7.34
CA TRP A 94 -11.54 8.50 8.16
C TRP A 94 -12.99 8.09 8.41
N PRO A 95 -13.27 6.81 8.74
CA PRO A 95 -14.62 6.40 9.10
C PRO A 95 -15.12 7.13 10.36
N ALA A 96 -16.34 7.65 10.28
CA ALA A 96 -16.93 8.48 11.33
C ALA A 96 -17.22 7.74 12.65
N ASP A 97 -17.27 6.41 12.62
CA ASP A 97 -17.48 5.57 13.80
C ASP A 97 -16.19 5.33 14.61
N GLY A 98 -15.04 5.78 14.11
CA GLY A 98 -13.74 5.60 14.75
C GLY A 98 -13.22 4.16 14.72
N SER A 99 -13.79 3.30 13.87
CA SER A 99 -13.34 1.91 13.70
C SER A 99 -11.93 1.77 13.13
N TYR A 100 -11.44 2.82 12.47
CA TYR A 100 -10.11 2.89 11.89
C TYR A 100 -9.60 4.34 11.93
N THR A 101 -8.36 4.53 12.38
CA THR A 101 -7.78 5.85 12.63
C THR A 101 -6.34 5.95 12.14
N ALA A 102 -5.78 7.16 12.17
CA ALA A 102 -4.39 7.42 11.80
C ALA A 102 -3.36 6.60 12.62
N SER A 103 -3.70 6.15 13.83
CA SER A 103 -2.81 5.28 14.61
C SER A 103 -2.74 3.86 14.07
N ASP A 104 -3.75 3.41 13.33
CA ASP A 104 -3.92 2.04 12.90
C ASP A 104 -3.31 1.79 11.50
N LEU A 105 -2.90 2.87 10.82
CA LEU A 105 -2.30 2.81 9.48
C LEU A 105 -0.95 2.11 9.48
N GLU A 106 -0.92 0.91 8.92
CA GLU A 106 0.26 0.03 8.77
C GLU A 106 0.22 -0.70 7.42
N CYS A 107 -0.17 0.04 6.38
CA CYS A 107 -0.31 -0.40 5.01
C CYS A 107 0.99 -0.94 4.39
N ASP A 108 1.22 -2.24 4.50
CA ASP A 108 2.46 -2.90 4.03
C ASP A 108 2.57 -2.80 2.51
N GLY A 109 1.58 -3.31 1.79
CA GLY A 109 1.45 -3.20 0.34
C GLY A 109 0.28 -2.31 -0.08
N LEU A 110 0.48 -1.54 -1.15
CA LEU A 110 -0.51 -0.64 -1.73
C LEU A 110 -0.78 -1.00 -3.20
N LEU A 111 -2.05 -1.05 -3.60
CA LEU A 111 -2.44 -1.28 -5.00
C LEU A 111 -3.52 -0.30 -5.40
N ASN A 112 -3.39 0.35 -6.56
CA ASN A 112 -4.51 1.05 -7.20
C ASN A 112 -4.98 0.24 -8.42
N PRO A 113 -5.91 -0.72 -8.32
CA PRO A 113 -6.20 -1.65 -9.42
C PRO A 113 -6.85 -0.97 -10.64
N ALA A 114 -6.53 -1.47 -11.85
CA ALA A 114 -7.16 -1.02 -13.09
C ALA A 114 -8.67 -1.30 -13.10
N ARG A 115 -9.08 -2.37 -12.40
CA ARG A 115 -10.48 -2.74 -12.19
C ARG A 115 -11.32 -1.58 -11.62
N TYR A 116 -10.72 -0.67 -10.85
CA TYR A 116 -11.41 0.48 -10.25
C TYR A 116 -10.97 1.79 -10.86
N ASN A 117 -10.64 1.77 -12.17
CA ASN A 117 -10.16 2.93 -12.94
C ASN A 117 -8.94 3.62 -12.30
N ARG A 118 -8.16 2.88 -11.48
CA ARG A 118 -7.05 3.41 -10.67
C ARG A 118 -7.46 4.47 -9.63
N ASP A 119 -8.75 4.65 -9.35
CA ASP A 119 -9.30 5.68 -8.44
C ASP A 119 -9.47 5.19 -6.99
N VAL A 120 -9.23 3.90 -6.74
CA VAL A 120 -9.30 3.28 -5.41
C VAL A 120 -7.94 2.70 -5.07
N LEU A 121 -7.47 2.92 -3.85
CA LEU A 121 -6.32 2.25 -3.24
C LEU A 121 -6.80 1.11 -2.35
N LEU A 122 -6.18 -0.05 -2.53
CA LEU A 122 -6.28 -1.22 -1.67
C LEU A 122 -5.01 -1.26 -0.83
N CYS A 123 -5.20 -1.23 0.48
CA CYS A 123 -4.14 -1.04 1.44
C CYS A 123 -4.07 -2.25 2.37
N SER A 124 -2.94 -2.95 2.36
CA SER A 124 -2.76 -4.22 3.07
C SER A 124 -2.35 -3.95 4.52
N GLU A 125 -3.32 -3.91 5.43
CA GLU A 125 -3.09 -3.58 6.84
C GLU A 125 -2.70 -4.84 7.61
N ASN A 126 -1.41 -4.99 7.89
CA ASN A 126 -0.87 -6.14 8.60
C ASN A 126 -1.44 -6.27 10.04
N GLY A 127 -1.54 -5.15 10.78
CA GLY A 127 -2.03 -5.10 12.16
C GLY A 127 -3.53 -5.33 12.29
N LEU A 128 -4.32 -4.98 11.26
CA LEU A 128 -5.76 -5.22 11.23
C LEU A 128 -6.16 -6.56 10.63
N GLN A 129 -5.23 -7.25 9.98
CA GLN A 129 -5.50 -8.46 9.20
C GLN A 129 -6.61 -8.23 8.15
N ALA A 130 -6.56 -7.07 7.49
CA ALA A 130 -7.57 -6.66 6.51
C ALA A 130 -6.96 -5.80 5.40
N ILE A 131 -7.68 -5.70 4.29
CA ILE A 131 -7.42 -4.73 3.25
C ILE A 131 -8.36 -3.55 3.45
N THR A 132 -7.83 -2.36 3.73
CA THR A 132 -8.64 -1.13 3.76
C THR A 132 -8.74 -0.54 2.35
N LEU A 133 -9.88 0.09 2.05
CA LEU A 133 -10.16 0.68 0.75
C LEU A 133 -10.32 2.19 0.87
N TRP A 134 -9.57 2.90 0.03
CA TRP A 134 -9.50 4.36 0.02
C TRP A 134 -9.77 4.89 -1.38
N ALA A 135 -10.84 5.63 -1.56
CA ALA A 135 -11.27 6.08 -2.89
C ALA A 135 -11.05 7.59 -3.07
N SER A 136 -10.68 8.02 -4.28
CA SER A 136 -10.44 9.41 -4.60
C SER A 136 -11.23 9.86 -5.82
N LYS A 137 -11.65 11.13 -5.82
CA LYS A 137 -12.27 11.82 -6.98
C LYS A 137 -11.46 13.00 -7.48
N ASP A 138 -10.33 13.29 -6.83
CA ASP A 138 -9.54 14.51 -7.04
C ASP A 138 -8.07 14.20 -7.32
N GLY A 139 -7.79 13.02 -7.87
CA GLY A 139 -6.44 12.61 -8.22
C GLY A 139 -5.54 12.42 -7.00
N PHE A 140 -6.13 11.89 -5.92
CA PHE A 140 -5.48 11.62 -4.64
C PHE A 140 -4.95 12.87 -3.94
N ALA A 141 -5.66 13.99 -4.03
CA ALA A 141 -5.49 15.10 -3.09
C ALA A 141 -6.24 14.80 -1.77
N THR A 142 -7.38 14.13 -1.89
CA THR A 142 -8.20 13.60 -0.81
C THR A 142 -8.53 12.14 -1.08
N VAL A 143 -8.67 11.35 -0.01
CA VAL A 143 -9.24 10.00 -0.06
C VAL A 143 -10.32 9.82 0.99
N ASP A 144 -11.36 9.08 0.62
CA ASP A 144 -12.44 8.63 1.50
C ASP A 144 -12.25 7.16 1.85
N TYR A 145 -12.32 6.83 3.14
CA TYR A 145 -12.45 5.43 3.54
C TYR A 145 -13.79 4.87 3.08
N ILE A 146 -13.77 3.79 2.29
CA ILE A 146 -14.99 3.17 1.76
C ILE A 146 -15.28 1.77 2.34
N GLY A 147 -14.41 1.28 3.22
CA GLY A 147 -14.59 0.01 3.93
C GLY A 147 -13.31 -0.80 4.02
N GLN A 148 -13.44 -2.03 4.52
CA GLN A 148 -12.36 -3.00 4.59
C GLN A 148 -12.86 -4.40 4.26
N VAL A 149 -11.96 -5.26 3.79
CA VAL A 149 -12.19 -6.69 3.59
C VAL A 149 -11.16 -7.44 4.43
N ALA A 150 -11.62 -8.21 5.41
CA ALA A 150 -10.79 -9.16 6.12
C ALA A 150 -10.96 -10.55 5.50
N ASP A 151 -9.87 -11.30 5.35
CA ASP A 151 -9.96 -12.70 4.95
C ASP A 151 -10.12 -13.58 6.19
N ASN A 152 -11.32 -14.14 6.34
CA ASN A 152 -11.64 -15.12 7.37
C ASN A 152 -12.13 -16.44 6.76
N SER A 153 -11.74 -16.72 5.52
CA SER A 153 -12.13 -17.92 4.77
C SER A 153 -11.68 -19.22 5.45
N SER A 154 -10.66 -19.14 6.33
CA SER A 154 -10.27 -20.23 7.21
C SER A 154 -9.83 -19.71 8.59
N THR A 155 -9.92 -20.58 9.61
CA THR A 155 -9.38 -20.29 10.95
C THR A 155 -7.87 -20.05 10.91
N ASP A 156 -7.17 -20.70 10.01
CA ASP A 156 -5.72 -20.57 9.86
C ASP A 156 -5.32 -19.15 9.41
N ILE A 157 -5.97 -18.64 8.36
CA ILE A 157 -5.79 -17.25 7.90
C ILE A 157 -6.17 -16.27 9.01
N ALA A 158 -7.35 -16.43 9.60
CA ALA A 158 -7.84 -15.53 10.66
C ALA A 158 -6.99 -15.54 11.95
N THR A 159 -6.04 -16.47 12.10
CA THR A 159 -5.18 -16.57 13.28
C THR A 159 -3.73 -16.21 12.99
N TRP A 160 -3.21 -16.64 11.84
CA TRP A 160 -1.76 -16.67 11.58
C TRP A 160 -1.33 -15.86 10.36
N ALA A 161 -2.27 -15.39 9.55
CA ALA A 161 -1.96 -14.66 8.33
C ALA A 161 -2.05 -13.14 8.52
N SER A 162 -1.12 -12.43 7.90
CA SER A 162 -1.18 -10.98 7.71
C SER A 162 -1.20 -10.67 6.22
N PRO A 163 -2.11 -9.82 5.72
CA PRO A 163 -2.07 -9.40 4.33
C PRO A 163 -0.85 -8.50 4.11
N THR A 164 -0.02 -8.84 3.13
CA THR A 164 1.19 -8.06 2.80
C THR A 164 1.10 -7.40 1.44
N ALA A 165 0.25 -7.93 0.54
CA ALA A 165 -0.04 -7.30 -0.73
C ALA A 165 -1.45 -7.66 -1.23
N THR A 166 -1.97 -6.82 -2.11
CA THR A 166 -3.03 -7.20 -3.04
C THR A 166 -2.47 -7.20 -4.45
N VAL A 167 -2.92 -8.16 -5.27
CA VAL A 167 -2.46 -8.31 -6.65
C VAL A 167 -3.66 -8.47 -7.57
N GLN A 168 -3.71 -7.65 -8.61
CA GLN A 168 -4.67 -7.85 -9.69
C GLN A 168 -4.09 -8.77 -10.76
N ILE A 169 -4.80 -9.85 -11.09
CA ILE A 169 -4.48 -10.77 -12.18
C ILE A 169 -5.70 -10.89 -13.08
N GLY A 170 -5.62 -10.31 -14.29
CA GLY A 170 -6.79 -10.15 -15.15
C GLY A 170 -7.88 -9.34 -14.44
N ASN A 171 -9.09 -9.92 -14.36
CA ASN A 171 -10.24 -9.28 -13.71
C ASN A 171 -10.36 -9.58 -12.21
N SER A 172 -9.52 -10.46 -11.67
CA SER A 172 -9.57 -10.83 -10.25
C SER A 172 -8.50 -10.09 -9.45
N ILE A 173 -8.82 -9.81 -8.19
CA ILE A 173 -7.92 -9.23 -7.22
C ILE A 173 -7.78 -10.21 -6.06
N TYR A 174 -6.53 -10.56 -5.76
CA TYR A 174 -6.18 -11.53 -4.75
C TYR A 174 -5.49 -10.86 -3.57
N ILE A 175 -5.71 -11.40 -2.38
CA ILE A 175 -4.96 -11.08 -1.17
C ILE A 175 -3.80 -12.07 -1.05
N SER A 176 -2.59 -11.52 -0.95
CA SER A 176 -1.37 -12.27 -0.63
C SER A 176 -1.11 -12.15 0.87
N HIS A 177 -1.05 -13.30 1.53
CA HIS A 177 -0.81 -13.39 2.96
C HIS A 177 0.60 -13.87 3.26
N GLU A 178 1.19 -13.28 4.29
CA GLU A 178 2.39 -13.80 4.95
C GLU A 178 2.04 -14.43 6.30
N TYR A 179 2.84 -15.41 6.71
CA TYR A 179 2.59 -16.24 7.90
C TYR A 179 3.77 -16.15 8.88
N PHE A 180 4.12 -14.94 9.31
CA PHE A 180 5.26 -14.67 10.21
C PHE A 180 5.21 -15.44 11.55
N HIS A 181 4.03 -15.94 11.93
CA HIS A 181 3.78 -16.52 13.25
C HIS A 181 3.53 -18.03 13.24
N ASP A 182 3.71 -18.72 12.11
CA ASP A 182 3.47 -20.17 11.99
C ASP A 182 4.17 -21.01 13.08
N VAL A 183 5.38 -20.61 13.49
CA VAL A 183 6.13 -21.25 14.58
C VAL A 183 6.46 -20.31 15.73
N ASN A 184 5.87 -19.10 15.75
CA ASN A 184 6.16 -18.02 16.72
C ASN A 184 7.65 -17.63 16.83
N GLU A 185 8.46 -17.88 15.80
CA GLU A 185 9.86 -17.45 15.69
C GLU A 185 10.04 -16.70 14.35
N PHE A 186 10.56 -15.48 14.40
CA PHE A 186 10.59 -14.58 13.24
C PHE A 186 11.71 -14.89 12.23
N ASP A 187 12.70 -15.70 12.62
CA ASP A 187 13.89 -16.04 11.84
C ASP A 187 13.97 -17.52 11.47
N VAL A 188 12.89 -18.28 11.69
CA VAL A 188 12.82 -19.71 11.38
C VAL A 188 11.67 -19.98 10.41
N ALA A 189 11.99 -20.63 9.30
CA ALA A 189 10.98 -21.09 8.36
C ALA A 189 10.10 -22.16 9.03
N GLY A 190 8.79 -21.93 9.07
CA GLY A 190 7.81 -22.90 9.56
C GLY A 190 7.69 -24.16 8.69
N ASN A 191 6.74 -25.04 9.01
CA ASN A 191 6.50 -26.29 8.28
C ASN A 191 5.33 -26.22 7.26
N ARG A 192 4.81 -25.01 7.00
CA ARG A 192 3.70 -24.77 6.07
C ARG A 192 4.10 -25.16 4.63
N SER A 193 3.18 -25.80 3.94
CA SER A 193 3.35 -26.24 2.54
C SER A 193 2.36 -25.58 1.57
N THR A 194 1.47 -24.73 2.06
CA THR A 194 0.40 -24.07 1.29
C THR A 194 0.34 -22.58 1.61
N PHE A 195 0.42 -21.74 0.58
CA PHE A 195 0.38 -20.28 0.66
C PHE A 195 -0.71 -19.78 -0.30
N PRO A 196 -1.98 -19.74 0.15
CA PRO A 196 -3.09 -19.40 -0.74
C PRO A 196 -3.04 -17.92 -1.13
N PHE A 197 -3.29 -17.67 -2.42
CA PHE A 197 -3.70 -16.37 -2.94
C PHE A 197 -5.23 -16.37 -2.94
N VAL A 198 -5.85 -15.59 -2.06
CA VAL A 198 -7.30 -15.65 -1.85
C VAL A 198 -7.99 -14.63 -2.74
N ASP A 199 -8.89 -15.09 -3.60
CA ASP A 199 -9.69 -14.21 -4.45
C ASP A 199 -10.71 -13.46 -3.58
N ALA A 200 -10.55 -12.14 -3.51
CA ALA A 200 -11.43 -11.25 -2.74
C ALA A 200 -12.17 -10.26 -3.66
N THR A 201 -12.19 -10.53 -4.97
CA THR A 201 -12.71 -9.60 -6.00
C THR A 201 -14.13 -9.16 -5.72
N ALA A 202 -15.02 -10.12 -5.41
CA ALA A 202 -16.44 -9.82 -5.19
C ALA A 202 -16.66 -8.96 -3.93
N ASP A 203 -15.84 -9.14 -2.89
CA ASP A 203 -15.94 -8.37 -1.66
C ASP A 203 -15.45 -6.94 -1.85
N PHE A 204 -14.36 -6.74 -2.60
CA PHE A 204 -13.90 -5.42 -3.00
C PHE A 204 -14.92 -4.71 -3.89
N ASP A 205 -15.41 -5.37 -4.95
CA ASP A 205 -16.39 -4.81 -5.88
C ASP A 205 -17.64 -4.32 -5.15
N LYS A 206 -18.11 -5.08 -4.15
CA LYS A 206 -19.27 -4.71 -3.34
C LYS A 206 -19.06 -3.37 -2.62
N LEU A 207 -17.89 -3.14 -2.02
CA LEU A 207 -17.58 -1.88 -1.32
C LEU A 207 -17.43 -0.72 -2.31
N VAL A 208 -16.72 -0.95 -3.41
CA VAL A 208 -16.50 0.05 -4.48
C VAL A 208 -17.83 0.50 -5.09
N LEU A 209 -18.72 -0.44 -5.43
CA LEU A 209 -20.04 -0.14 -5.96
C LEU A 209 -20.93 0.57 -4.93
N ALA A 210 -20.90 0.15 -3.65
CA ALA A 210 -21.65 0.81 -2.58
C ALA A 210 -21.21 2.26 -2.36
N ALA A 211 -19.93 2.56 -2.58
CA ALA A 211 -19.38 3.92 -2.53
C ALA A 211 -19.62 4.74 -3.82
N GLY A 212 -20.26 4.16 -4.83
CA GLY A 212 -20.62 4.83 -6.09
C GLY A 212 -19.47 4.96 -7.09
N TYR A 213 -18.44 4.12 -6.97
CA TYR A 213 -17.33 4.03 -7.94
C TYR A 213 -17.62 2.94 -8.98
N THR A 214 -16.87 2.98 -10.08
CA THR A 214 -17.07 2.07 -11.21
C THR A 214 -16.20 0.82 -11.07
N VAL A 215 -16.76 -0.33 -11.45
CA VAL A 215 -16.03 -1.58 -11.64
C VAL A 215 -15.91 -1.83 -13.14
N CYS A 216 -14.67 -1.94 -13.62
CA CYS A 216 -14.32 -2.18 -15.01
C CYS A 216 -13.79 -3.61 -15.16
N ASP A 217 -14.05 -4.22 -16.31
CA ASP A 217 -13.23 -5.34 -16.76
C ASP A 217 -11.89 -4.77 -17.25
N ALA A 218 -10.80 -5.39 -16.81
CA ALA A 218 -9.42 -4.96 -17.07
C ALA A 218 -8.87 -5.53 -18.37
#